data_AF-A0A353QHL7-F1
#
_entry.id   AF-A0A353QHL7-F1
#
_cell.length_a   1.000
_cell.length_b   1.000
_cell.length_c   1.000
_cell.angle_alpha   90.00
_cell.angle_beta   90.00
_cell.angle_gamma   90.00
#
_symmetry.space_group_name_H-M   'P 1'
#
loop_
_entity.id
_entity.type
_entity.pdbx_description
1 polymer ?
#
loop_
_entity_poly.entity_id
_entity_poly.type
_entity_poly.pdbx_seq_one_letter_code
_entity_poly.pdbx_strand_id
1 'polypeptide(L)'
;MPFYFAPRLPMLYTINQGNVGCEARQCTIVHLVSSVEQVEAAGCSFCFTDGHADMAISKYYRNPEHLSLLDWPLMKSRYWNDTIEDNDRKRRRQAEFLVHSFFPLTLVQEIGVFDNDYRNLATEILNRMGHNIPIKVWNGWYF
;
A
#
# COMPACT_ATOMS: atom_id res chain seq x y z
N MET A 1 5.61 -1.02 -10.70
CA MET A 1 5.16 -1.69 -9.47
C MET A 1 4.38 -0.70 -8.62
N PRO A 2 3.08 -0.95 -8.35
CA PRO A 2 2.24 -0.06 -7.56
C PRO A 2 2.38 -0.27 -6.06
N PHE A 3 2.40 0.84 -5.33
CA PHE A 3 2.28 0.97 -3.89
C PHE A 3 1.10 1.89 -3.60
N TYR A 4 0.46 1.72 -2.45
CA TYR A 4 -0.65 2.56 -2.03
C TYR A 4 -0.24 3.41 -0.83
N PHE A 5 -0.73 4.65 -0.77
CA PHE A 5 -0.47 5.57 0.34
C PHE A 5 -1.30 5.28 1.60
N ALA A 6 -2.19 4.30 1.55
CA ALA A 6 -3.08 3.98 2.65
C ALA A 6 -3.36 2.48 2.79
N PRO A 7 -3.52 1.96 4.02
CA PRO A 7 -3.94 0.58 4.25
C PRO A 7 -5.45 0.39 3.97
N ARG A 8 -6.03 -0.80 4.19
CA ARG A 8 -7.48 -1.06 4.03
C ARG A 8 -8.04 -0.67 2.67
N LEU A 9 -7.44 -1.18 1.59
CA LEU A 9 -7.88 -0.89 0.23
C LEU A 9 -9.16 -1.66 -0.13
N PRO A 10 -9.90 -1.22 -1.17
CA PRO A 10 -11.07 -1.95 -1.66
C PRO A 10 -10.77 -3.42 -1.97
N MET A 11 -9.61 -3.71 -2.55
CA MET A 11 -9.20 -5.10 -2.87
C MET A 11 -9.01 -5.94 -1.61
N LEU A 12 -8.41 -5.39 -0.54
CA LEU A 12 -8.28 -6.09 0.74
C LEU A 12 -9.66 -6.34 1.37
N TYR A 13 -10.62 -5.43 1.20
CA TYR A 13 -12.00 -5.64 1.63
C TYR A 13 -12.65 -6.79 0.86
N THR A 14 -12.50 -6.83 -0.47
CA THR A 14 -12.98 -7.92 -1.33
C THR A 14 -12.42 -9.29 -0.91
N ILE A 15 -11.11 -9.35 -0.63
CA ILE A 15 -10.46 -10.56 -0.08
C ILE A 15 -11.09 -10.95 1.26
N ASN A 16 -11.26 -9.99 2.18
CA ASN A 16 -11.82 -10.27 3.50
C ASN A 16 -13.26 -10.82 3.41
N GLN A 17 -14.05 -10.33 2.46
CA GLN A 17 -15.41 -10.83 2.20
C GLN A 17 -15.44 -12.18 1.47
N GLY A 18 -14.29 -12.74 1.08
CA GLY A 18 -14.23 -13.98 0.31
C GLY A 18 -14.73 -13.84 -1.13
N ASN A 19 -14.81 -12.62 -1.64
CA ASN A 19 -15.29 -12.32 -3.00
C ASN A 19 -14.16 -12.44 -4.05
N VAL A 20 -13.18 -13.31 -3.79
CA VAL A 20 -12.07 -13.63 -4.68
C VAL A 20 -12.12 -15.12 -5.01
N GLY A 21 -11.77 -15.51 -6.23
CA GLY A 21 -11.81 -16.91 -6.69
C GLY A 21 -10.74 -17.82 -6.08
N CYS A 22 -10.17 -17.46 -4.92
CA CYS A 22 -9.12 -18.19 -4.22
C CYS A 22 -9.36 -18.15 -2.71
N GLU A 23 -8.65 -19.01 -1.97
CA GLU A 23 -8.77 -19.12 -0.51
C GLU A 23 -8.07 -17.99 0.27
N ALA A 24 -7.62 -16.94 -0.42
CA ALA A 24 -6.93 -15.83 0.21
C ALA A 24 -7.82 -15.16 1.28
N ARG A 25 -7.19 -14.80 2.40
CA ARG A 25 -7.82 -14.06 3.49
C ARG A 25 -7.00 -12.82 3.75
N GLN A 26 -7.59 -11.80 4.38
CA GLN A 26 -6.81 -10.61 4.71
C GLN A 26 -5.61 -10.93 5.61
N CYS A 27 -5.70 -11.95 6.47
CA CYS A 27 -4.60 -12.37 7.33
C CYS A 27 -3.41 -12.97 6.56
N THR A 28 -3.64 -13.52 5.36
CA THR A 28 -2.57 -14.03 4.50
C THR A 28 -1.85 -12.93 3.71
N ILE A 29 -2.30 -11.67 3.80
CA ILE A 29 -1.72 -10.55 3.07
C ILE A 29 -0.68 -9.84 3.95
N VAL A 30 0.50 -9.59 3.38
CA VAL A 30 1.56 -8.80 4.01
C VAL A 30 1.70 -7.45 3.33
N HIS A 31 2.04 -6.42 4.10
CA HIS A 31 2.31 -5.08 3.59
C HIS A 31 3.82 -4.85 3.54
N LEU A 32 4.38 -4.63 2.35
CA LEU A 32 5.76 -4.16 2.20
C LEU A 32 5.77 -2.64 2.27
N VAL A 33 6.52 -2.08 3.22
CA VAL A 33 6.49 -0.64 3.50
C VAL A 33 7.81 -0.02 3.08
N SER A 34 7.71 1.12 2.41
CA SER A 34 8.84 1.97 2.04
C SER A 34 8.44 3.44 2.14
N SER A 35 9.35 4.33 1.79
CA SER A 35 9.16 5.78 1.81
C SER A 35 9.57 6.38 0.47
N VAL A 36 8.90 7.47 0.06
CA VAL A 36 9.18 8.13 -1.21
C VAL A 36 10.62 8.68 -1.22
N GLU A 37 11.07 9.18 -0.09
CA GLU A 37 12.40 9.73 0.12
C GLU A 37 13.49 8.67 -0.14
N GLN A 38 13.29 7.43 0.30
CA GLN A 38 14.25 6.35 0.03
C GLN A 38 14.27 5.93 -1.44
N VAL A 39 13.10 5.90 -2.09
CA VAL A 39 13.00 5.57 -3.51
C VAL A 39 13.69 6.63 -4.36
N GLU A 40 13.48 7.91 -4.03
CA GLU A 40 14.14 9.03 -4.69
C GLU A 40 15.66 9.00 -4.45
N ALA A 41 16.10 8.84 -3.20
CA ALA A 41 17.53 8.77 -2.86
C ALA A 41 18.25 7.59 -3.52
N ALA A 42 17.54 6.48 -3.77
CA ALA A 42 18.05 5.32 -4.50
C ALA A 42 18.09 5.53 -6.04
N GLY A 43 17.65 6.68 -6.54
CA GLY A 43 17.62 6.99 -7.98
C GLY A 43 16.59 6.18 -8.76
N CYS A 44 15.59 5.60 -8.09
CA CYS A 44 14.55 4.85 -8.76
C CYS A 44 13.61 5.80 -9.50
N SER A 45 13.32 5.51 -10.77
CA SER A 45 12.31 6.28 -11.50
C SER A 45 10.92 5.95 -10.97
N PHE A 46 10.16 6.97 -10.58
CA PHE A 46 8.80 6.82 -10.09
C PHE A 46 7.85 7.87 -10.67
N CYS A 47 6.56 7.59 -10.56
CA CYS A 47 5.49 8.59 -10.62
C CYS A 47 4.43 8.22 -9.57
N PHE A 48 3.50 9.12 -9.30
CA PHE A 48 2.34 8.82 -8.47
C PHE A 48 1.09 9.51 -8.97
N THR A 49 -0.06 9.02 -8.55
CA THR A 49 -1.37 9.53 -8.93
C THR A 49 -2.13 10.09 -7.74
N ASP A 50 -3.04 11.04 -7.96
CA ASP A 50 -3.93 11.58 -6.92
C ASP A 50 -5.19 10.72 -6.66
N GLY A 51 -5.30 9.59 -7.35
CA GLY A 51 -6.34 8.58 -7.20
C GLY A 51 -6.04 7.39 -8.09
N HIS A 52 -6.99 6.47 -8.24
CA HIS A 52 -6.76 5.23 -9.01
C HIS A 52 -6.29 5.52 -10.45
N ALA A 53 -5.12 5.00 -10.83
CA ALA A 53 -4.42 5.35 -12.07
C ALA A 53 -5.22 5.10 -13.36
N ASP A 54 -6.14 4.13 -13.34
CA ASP A 54 -6.94 3.70 -14.49
C ASP A 54 -8.25 4.50 -14.67
N MET A 55 -8.58 5.42 -13.76
CA MET A 55 -9.73 6.31 -13.92
C MET A 55 -9.31 7.60 -14.61
N ALA A 56 -10.02 7.99 -15.67
CA ALA A 56 -9.71 9.10 -16.60
C ALA A 56 -9.46 10.49 -15.98
N ILE A 57 -9.67 10.65 -14.67
CA ILE A 57 -9.55 11.90 -13.91
C ILE A 57 -8.20 11.99 -13.18
N SER A 58 -7.50 10.88 -12.97
CA SER A 58 -6.29 10.84 -12.14
C SER A 58 -5.11 11.51 -12.82
N LYS A 59 -4.47 12.45 -12.12
CA LYS A 59 -3.28 13.15 -12.61
C LYS A 59 -2.02 12.43 -12.17
N TYR A 60 -0.97 12.50 -12.99
CA TYR A 60 0.33 11.92 -12.70
C TYR A 60 1.33 12.99 -12.28
N TYR A 61 2.08 12.70 -11.23
CA TYR A 61 3.11 13.56 -10.68
C TYR A 61 4.44 12.81 -10.61
N ARG A 62 5.54 13.54 -10.76
CA ARG A 62 6.92 13.01 -10.67
C ARG A 62 7.78 13.74 -9.64
N ASN A 63 7.35 14.92 -9.19
CA ASN A 63 8.03 15.68 -8.15
C ASN A 63 7.41 15.31 -6.78
N PRO A 64 8.20 14.84 -5.79
CA PRO A 64 7.73 14.57 -4.44
C PRO A 64 7.03 15.74 -3.75
N GLU A 65 7.34 17.00 -4.11
CA GLU A 65 6.66 18.17 -3.53
C GLU A 65 5.13 18.14 -3.76
N HIS A 66 4.69 17.49 -4.86
CA HIS A 66 3.28 17.31 -5.18
C HIS A 66 2.58 16.25 -4.30
N LEU A 67 3.30 15.53 -3.43
CA LEU A 67 2.68 14.66 -2.43
C LEU A 67 1.73 15.44 -1.52
N SER A 68 1.98 16.74 -1.33
CA SER A 68 1.09 17.67 -0.62
C SER A 68 -0.32 17.78 -1.24
N LEU A 69 -0.49 17.40 -2.52
CA LEU A 69 -1.77 17.44 -3.23
C LEU A 69 -2.66 16.22 -2.94
N LEU A 70 -2.12 15.17 -2.32
CA LEU A 70 -2.89 14.00 -1.93
C LEU A 70 -3.81 14.33 -0.75
N ASP A 71 -5.00 13.72 -0.72
CA ASP A 71 -5.93 13.85 0.38
C ASP A 71 -5.46 13.02 1.60
N TRP A 72 -4.49 13.55 2.33
CA TRP A 72 -3.93 12.89 3.52
C TRP A 72 -4.95 12.61 4.63
N PRO A 73 -5.91 13.49 4.93
CA PRO A 73 -7.02 13.14 5.82
C PRO A 73 -7.75 11.87 5.37
N LEU A 74 -8.07 11.76 4.08
CA LEU A 74 -8.69 10.56 3.53
C LEU A 74 -7.77 9.34 3.56
N MET A 75 -6.46 9.48 3.30
CA MET A 75 -5.49 8.37 3.41
C MET A 75 -5.37 7.81 4.83
N LYS A 76 -5.55 8.66 5.84
CA LYS A 76 -5.52 8.26 7.25
C LYS A 76 -6.88 7.77 7.76
N SER A 77 -7.97 8.04 7.02
CA SER A 77 -9.31 7.61 7.41
C SER A 77 -9.45 6.10 7.44
N ARG A 78 -10.27 5.59 8.37
CA ARG A 78 -10.68 4.18 8.39
C ARG A 78 -11.72 3.87 7.32
N TYR A 79 -12.64 4.81 7.08
CA TYR A 79 -13.72 4.69 6.11
C TYR A 79 -13.52 5.67 4.96
N TRP A 80 -13.69 5.16 3.75
CA TRP A 80 -13.39 5.87 2.51
C TRP A 80 -14.49 5.67 1.47
N ASN A 81 -15.67 5.21 1.90
CA ASN A 81 -16.83 5.15 1.04
C ASN A 81 -17.21 6.56 0.57
N ASP A 82 -17.72 6.62 -0.65
CA ASP A 82 -18.33 7.82 -1.22
C ASP A 82 -19.50 8.27 -0.34
N THR A 83 -19.69 9.59 -0.27
CA THR A 83 -20.84 10.23 0.38
C THR A 83 -21.58 11.11 -0.63
N ILE A 84 -22.72 11.67 -0.22
CA ILE A 84 -23.49 12.58 -1.08
C ILE A 84 -22.69 13.85 -1.37
N GLU A 85 -21.95 14.33 -0.36
CA GLU A 85 -21.15 15.54 -0.40
C GLU A 85 -19.81 15.33 -1.13
N ASP A 86 -19.31 14.10 -1.14
CA ASP A 86 -18.02 13.74 -1.70
C ASP A 86 -18.05 12.32 -2.30
N ASN A 87 -18.35 12.26 -3.59
CA ASN A 87 -18.57 11.01 -4.32
C ASN A 87 -17.31 10.42 -4.97
N ASP A 88 -16.13 10.98 -4.69
CA ASP A 88 -14.85 10.58 -5.32
C ASP A 88 -13.83 10.04 -4.28
N ARG A 89 -14.31 9.71 -3.07
CA ARG A 89 -13.46 9.27 -1.96
C ARG A 89 -12.82 7.92 -2.25
N LYS A 90 -13.57 6.98 -2.84
CA LYS A 90 -13.02 5.65 -3.18
C LYS A 90 -11.89 5.74 -4.21
N ARG A 91 -12.02 6.62 -5.22
CA ARG A 91 -10.95 6.82 -6.22
C ARG A 91 -9.73 7.44 -5.58
N ARG A 92 -9.89 8.54 -4.83
CA ARG A 92 -8.77 9.23 -4.19
C ARG A 92 -8.05 8.34 -3.18
N ARG A 93 -8.76 7.51 -2.42
CA ARG A 93 -8.16 6.50 -1.52
C ARG A 93 -7.19 5.54 -2.21
N GLN A 94 -7.42 5.28 -3.50
CA GLN A 94 -6.61 4.39 -4.33
C GLN A 94 -5.51 5.15 -5.08
N ALA A 95 -5.04 6.29 -4.57
CA ALA A 95 -3.83 6.92 -5.05
C ALA A 95 -2.66 5.94 -4.99
N GLU A 96 -1.89 5.87 -6.08
CA GLU A 96 -0.82 4.90 -6.25
C GLU A 96 0.52 5.62 -6.39
N PHE A 97 1.55 5.04 -5.77
CA PHE A 97 2.95 5.34 -6.03
C PHE A 97 3.53 4.23 -6.90
N LEU A 98 4.03 4.59 -8.07
CA LEU A 98 4.43 3.68 -9.13
C LEU A 98 5.94 3.75 -9.32
N VAL A 99 6.65 2.68 -8.97
CA VAL A 99 8.08 2.54 -9.30
C VAL A 99 8.25 1.82 -10.64
N HIS A 100 9.10 2.35 -11.50
CA HIS A 100 9.32 1.83 -12.84
C HIS A 100 10.07 0.48 -12.80
N SER A 101 9.59 -0.49 -13.57
CA SER A 101 10.15 -1.84 -13.74
C SER A 101 10.26 -2.71 -12.49
N PHE A 102 11.12 -2.36 -11.53
CA PHE A 102 11.51 -3.22 -10.41
C PHE A 102 11.67 -2.41 -9.12
N PHE A 103 11.26 -3.00 -8.00
CA PHE A 103 11.43 -2.42 -6.67
C PHE A 103 12.47 -3.23 -5.86
N PRO A 104 13.63 -2.66 -5.54
CA PRO A 104 14.64 -3.34 -4.74
C PRO A 104 14.15 -3.64 -3.32
N LEU A 105 14.28 -4.90 -2.89
CA LEU A 105 13.89 -5.33 -1.55
C LEU A 105 14.66 -4.59 -0.44
N THR A 106 15.86 -4.09 -0.73
CA THR A 106 16.66 -3.26 0.17
C THR A 106 16.01 -1.92 0.53
N LEU A 107 15.02 -1.47 -0.25
CA LEU A 107 14.24 -0.27 0.03
C LEU A 107 12.99 -0.55 0.88
N VAL A 108 12.73 -1.81 1.25
CA VAL A 108 11.66 -2.16 2.18
C VAL A 108 12.14 -1.92 3.61
N GLN A 109 11.47 -1.01 4.31
CA GLN A 109 11.79 -0.59 5.67
C GLN A 109 11.16 -1.50 6.72
N GLU A 110 9.97 -2.00 6.44
CA GLU A 110 9.27 -2.95 7.31
C GLU A 110 8.27 -3.80 6.53
N ILE A 111 7.91 -4.94 7.12
CA ILE A 111 6.80 -5.78 6.68
C ILE A 111 5.71 -5.75 7.75
N GLY A 112 4.53 -5.29 7.36
CA GLY A 112 3.32 -5.37 8.18
C GLY A 112 2.59 -6.68 7.98
N VAL A 113 2.24 -7.33 9.09
CA VAL A 113 1.48 -8.59 9.11
C VAL A 113 0.24 -8.49 9.99
N PHE A 114 -0.68 -9.42 9.82
CA PHE A 114 -1.97 -9.42 10.54
C PHE A 114 -1.83 -9.77 12.02
N ASP A 115 -1.03 -10.78 12.37
CA ASP A 115 -0.87 -11.25 13.74
C ASP A 115 0.52 -11.87 13.98
N ASN A 116 0.74 -12.44 15.16
CA ASN A 116 2.01 -13.08 15.53
C ASN A 116 2.28 -14.38 14.78
N ASP A 117 1.26 -15.12 14.34
CA ASP A 117 1.44 -16.36 13.61
C ASP A 117 2.04 -16.06 12.23
N TYR A 118 1.50 -15.05 11.54
CA TYR A 118 2.05 -14.56 10.28
C TYR A 118 3.38 -13.82 10.47
N ARG A 119 3.62 -13.19 11.62
CA ARG A 119 4.95 -12.64 11.94
C ARG A 119 6.00 -13.73 12.01
N ASN A 120 5.71 -14.84 12.69
CA ASN A 120 6.63 -15.96 12.83
C ASN A 120 6.91 -16.60 11.47
N LEU A 121 5.86 -16.83 10.66
CA LEU A 121 5.99 -17.36 9.31
C LEU A 121 6.85 -16.47 8.41
N ALA A 122 6.57 -15.16 8.38
CA ALA A 122 7.35 -14.20 7.58
C ALA A 122 8.81 -14.12 8.06
N THR A 123 9.05 -14.21 9.37
CA THR A 123 10.40 -14.21 9.95
C THR A 123 11.20 -15.43 9.49
N GLU A 124 10.57 -16.60 9.49
CA GLU A 124 11.21 -17.83 9.01
C GLU A 124 11.59 -17.73 7.53
N ILE A 125 10.71 -17.20 6.70
CA ILE A 125 10.97 -17.00 5.26
C ILE A 125 12.14 -16.03 5.05
N LEU A 126 12.14 -14.87 5.71
CA LEU A 126 13.21 -13.87 5.56
C LEU A 126 14.57 -14.40 6.03
N ASN A 127 14.60 -15.15 7.14
CA ASN A 127 15.82 -15.75 7.67
C ASN A 127 16.45 -16.73 6.66
N ARG A 128 15.62 -17.56 6.00
CA ARG A 128 16.10 -18.48 4.94
C ARG A 128 16.67 -17.74 3.74
N MET A 129 16.16 -16.54 3.45
CA MET A 129 16.64 -15.70 2.35
C MET A 129 17.83 -14.80 2.75
N GLY A 130 18.22 -14.79 4.02
CA GLY A 130 19.32 -13.95 4.52
C GLY A 130 19.00 -12.45 4.59
N HIS A 131 17.72 -12.08 4.64
CA HIS A 131 17.29 -10.69 4.77
C HIS A 131 16.87 -10.35 6.19
N ASN A 132 17.27 -9.17 6.68
CA ASN A 132 16.91 -8.67 8.00
C ASN A 132 15.99 -7.45 7.87
N ILE A 133 14.73 -7.69 7.51
CA ILE A 133 13.70 -6.64 7.43
C ILE A 133 12.82 -6.73 8.68
N PRO A 134 12.61 -5.62 9.42
CA PRO A 134 11.70 -5.59 10.55
C PRO A 134 10.29 -6.06 10.19
N ILE A 135 9.74 -7.03 10.93
CA ILE A 135 8.35 -7.48 10.79
C ILE A 135 7.55 -7.02 12.01
N LYS A 136 6.44 -6.33 11.77
CA LYS A 136 5.54 -5.80 12.81
C LYS A 136 4.09 -6.23 12.59
N VAL A 137 3.39 -6.46 13.69
CA VAL A 137 1.97 -6.74 13.69
C VAL A 137 1.19 -5.42 13.59
N TRP A 138 0.38 -5.29 12.55
CA TRP A 138 -0.39 -4.07 12.25
C TRP A 138 -1.88 -4.38 12.05
N ASN A 139 -2.58 -4.83 13.11
CA ASN A 139 -4.03 -5.10 13.06
C ASN A 139 -4.83 -3.91 12.51
N GLY A 140 -4.34 -2.69 12.77
CA GLY A 140 -4.89 -1.44 12.26
C GLY A 140 -4.84 -1.24 10.74
N TRP A 141 -4.21 -2.12 9.97
CA TRP A 141 -4.15 -2.04 8.50
C TRP A 141 -5.13 -2.97 7.79
N TYR A 142 -5.77 -3.85 8.57
CA TYR A 142 -6.73 -4.86 8.12
C TYR A 142 -8.15 -4.48 8.57
N PHE A 143 -9.16 -5.12 7.98
CA PHE A 143 -10.60 -4.88 8.23
C PHE A 143 -11.10 -5.59 9.47
#